data_AF-A0A7Y3EPN4-F1
#
_entry.id   AF-A0A7Y3EPN4-F1
#
_cell.length_a   1.000
_cell.length_b   1.000
_cell.length_c   1.000
_cell.angle_alpha   90.00
_cell.angle_beta   90.00
_cell.angle_gamma   90.00
#
_symmetry.space_group_name_H-M   'P 1'
#
loop_
_entity.id
_entity.type
_entity.pdbx_description
1 polymer ?
#
loop_
_entity_poly.entity_id
_entity_poly.type
_entity_poly.pdbx_seq_one_letter_code
_entity_poly.pdbx_strand_id
1 'polypeptide(L)'
;MTLVLLAIAPVAIVVFYIYMKDKYEKEPKRLMVYCFLLGGIVSIIITTILYMFFDFFIPLNNKFSVMQQFIRAFLIVGLTEEFSKYVIVRYYAQPKRAFNEPYDGIV
;
A
#
# COMPACT_ATOMS: atom_id res chain seq x y z
N MET A 1 -12.73 17.66 -15.26
CA MET A 1 -12.16 16.43 -15.89
C MET A 1 -10.63 16.39 -15.82
N THR A 2 -9.93 17.51 -16.02
CA THR A 2 -8.45 17.59 -15.97
C THR A 2 -7.84 17.06 -14.66
N LEU A 3 -8.42 17.37 -13.50
CA LEU A 3 -7.90 16.92 -12.20
C LEU A 3 -7.93 15.39 -12.03
N VAL A 4 -8.99 14.74 -12.49
CA VAL A 4 -9.11 13.27 -12.42
C VAL A 4 -8.10 12.61 -13.36
N LEU A 5 -7.91 13.18 -14.56
CA LEU A 5 -6.89 12.72 -15.48
C LEU A 5 -5.48 12.87 -14.89
N LEU A 6 -5.17 14.01 -14.27
CA LEU A 6 -3.89 14.23 -13.60
C LEU A 6 -3.64 13.28 -12.43
N ALA A 7 -4.69 12.84 -11.71
CA ALA A 7 -4.57 11.88 -10.63
C ALA A 7 -4.32 10.44 -11.12
N ILE A 8 -5.00 10.01 -12.20
CA ILE A 8 -4.98 8.62 -12.67
C ILE A 8 -3.85 8.37 -13.67
N ALA A 9 -3.54 9.35 -14.54
CA ALA A 9 -2.54 9.20 -15.61
C ALA A 9 -1.18 8.67 -15.13
N PRO A 10 -0.53 9.20 -14.08
CA PRO A 10 0.78 8.70 -13.67
C PRO A 10 0.74 7.23 -13.23
N VAL A 11 -0.28 6.84 -12.46
CA VAL A 11 -0.46 5.45 -12.01
C VAL A 11 -0.70 4.53 -13.21
N ALA A 12 -1.57 4.93 -14.13
CA ALA A 12 -1.86 4.15 -15.34
C ALA A 12 -0.63 4.00 -16.25
N ILE A 13 0.17 5.07 -16.40
CA ILE A 13 1.42 5.05 -17.18
C ILE A 13 2.42 4.07 -16.56
N VAL A 14 2.62 4.09 -15.24
CA VAL A 14 3.56 3.18 -14.56
C VAL A 14 3.11 1.73 -14.69
N VAL A 15 1.83 1.44 -14.43
CA VAL A 15 1.28 0.08 -14.56
C VAL A 15 1.44 -0.43 -15.99
N PHE A 16 1.10 0.40 -16.99
CA PHE A 16 1.23 0.02 -18.39
C PHE A 16 2.69 -0.17 -18.81
N TYR A 17 3.58 0.70 -18.34
CA TYR A 17 5.02 0.60 -18.61
C TYR A 17 5.60 -0.70 -18.06
N ILE A 18 5.33 -1.03 -16.80
CA ILE A 18 5.79 -2.27 -16.17
C ILE A 18 5.23 -3.48 -16.92
N TYR A 19 3.93 -3.48 -17.21
CA TYR A 19 3.29 -4.56 -17.97
C TYR A 19 3.87 -4.78 -19.38
N MET A 20 4.32 -3.71 -20.04
CA MET A 20 4.99 -3.78 -21.35
C MET A 20 6.44 -4.25 -21.27
N LYS A 21 7.11 -3.96 -20.16
CA LYS A 21 8.50 -4.37 -19.90
C LYS A 21 8.62 -5.82 -19.44
N ASP A 22 7.57 -6.32 -18.80
CA ASP A 22 7.44 -7.72 -18.42
C ASP A 22 7.21 -8.62 -19.67
N LYS A 23 8.31 -9.19 -20.17
CA LYS A 23 8.35 -9.99 -21.41
C LYS A 23 8.54 -11.49 -21.19
N TYR A 24 9.15 -11.88 -20.08
CA TYR A 24 9.65 -13.24 -19.88
C TYR A 24 8.73 -14.06 -18.97
N GLU A 25 8.36 -13.54 -17.79
CA GLU A 25 7.51 -14.22 -16.81
C GLU A 25 6.31 -13.34 -16.45
N LYS A 26 5.27 -13.38 -17.30
CA LYS A 26 4.10 -12.53 -17.06
C LYS A 26 3.31 -12.95 -15.84
N GLU A 27 3.12 -12.00 -14.94
CA GLU A 27 2.27 -12.19 -13.77
C GLU A 27 0.82 -12.53 -14.15
N PRO A 28 0.16 -13.48 -13.44
CA PRO A 28 -1.23 -13.79 -13.69
C PRO A 28 -2.12 -12.55 -13.50
N LYS A 29 -2.83 -12.12 -14.56
CA LYS A 29 -3.71 -10.93 -14.53
C LYS A 29 -4.70 -10.93 -13.36
N ARG A 30 -5.22 -12.11 -13.00
CA ARG A 30 -6.13 -12.27 -11.85
C ARG A 30 -5.41 -11.93 -10.55
N LEU A 31 -4.19 -12.41 -10.36
CA LEU A 31 -3.38 -12.14 -9.17
C LEU A 31 -3.13 -10.63 -9.03
N MET A 32 -2.70 -9.97 -10.10
CA MET A 32 -2.49 -8.52 -10.12
C MET A 32 -3.75 -7.72 -9.72
N VAL A 33 -4.90 -8.06 -10.30
CA VAL A 33 -6.18 -7.38 -9.98
C VAL A 33 -6.57 -7.59 -8.51
N TYR A 34 -6.43 -8.81 -7.99
CA TYR A 34 -6.71 -9.06 -6.58
C TYR A 34 -5.73 -8.34 -5.65
N CYS A 35 -4.43 -8.33 -5.94
CA CYS A 35 -3.44 -7.58 -5.17
C CYS A 35 -3.77 -6.07 -5.18
N PHE A 36 -4.16 -5.52 -6.32
CA PHE A 36 -4.59 -4.13 -6.42
C PHE A 36 -5.83 -3.83 -5.57
N LEU A 37 -6.87 -4.68 -5.63
CA LEU A 37 -8.09 -4.49 -4.86
C LEU A 37 -7.88 -4.69 -3.36
N LEU A 38 -7.11 -5.71 -2.97
CA LEU A 38 -6.76 -5.95 -1.56
C LEU A 38 -5.91 -4.79 -1.01
N GLY A 39 -4.90 -4.35 -1.77
CA GLY A 39 -4.08 -3.19 -1.42
C GLY A 39 -4.87 -1.89 -1.33
N GLY A 40 -5.79 -1.65 -2.27
CA GLY A 40 -6.59 -0.42 -2.30
C GLY A 40 -7.77 -0.38 -1.34
N ILE A 41 -8.30 -1.54 -0.93
CA ILE A 41 -9.52 -1.60 -0.08
C ILE A 41 -9.17 -2.15 1.30
N VAL A 42 -8.65 -3.37 1.36
CA VAL A 42 -8.41 -4.07 2.63
C VAL A 42 -7.28 -3.40 3.41
N SER A 43 -6.22 -2.94 2.73
CA SER A 43 -5.14 -2.20 3.40
C SER A 43 -5.69 -0.96 4.09
N ILE A 44 -6.50 -0.15 3.40
CA ILE A 44 -7.08 1.09 3.95
C ILE A 44 -7.95 0.77 5.18
N ILE A 45 -8.75 -0.29 5.13
CA ILE A 45 -9.57 -0.72 6.27
C ILE A 45 -8.69 -1.06 7.47
N ILE A 46 -7.63 -1.87 7.27
CA ILE A 46 -6.70 -2.26 8.33
C ILE A 46 -5.98 -1.02 8.90
N THR A 47 -5.43 -0.16 8.03
CA THR A 47 -4.75 1.07 8.43
C THR A 47 -5.67 1.96 9.23
N THR A 48 -6.93 2.14 8.82
CA THR A 48 -7.89 3.00 9.52
C THR A 48 -8.19 2.46 10.92
N ILE A 49 -8.40 1.13 11.05
CA ILE A 49 -8.63 0.49 12.35
C ILE A 49 -7.43 0.65 13.27
N LEU A 50 -6.23 0.37 12.77
CA LEU A 50 -4.99 0.51 13.54
C LEU A 50 -4.73 1.97 13.92
N TYR A 51 -4.97 2.91 13.01
CA TYR A 51 -4.82 4.33 13.28
C TYR A 51 -5.76 4.78 14.40
N MET A 52 -7.04 4.41 14.35
CA MET A 52 -7.99 4.73 15.43
C MET A 52 -7.57 4.14 16.77
N PHE A 53 -7.02 2.92 16.75
CA PHE A 53 -6.46 2.29 17.94
C PHE A 53 -5.27 3.11 18.49
N PHE A 54 -4.27 3.42 17.67
CA PHE A 54 -3.09 4.18 18.12
C PHE A 54 -3.43 5.61 18.55
N ASP A 55 -4.35 6.29 17.86
CA ASP A 55 -4.75 7.65 18.22
C ASP A 55 -5.51 7.69 19.55
N PHE A 56 -6.22 6.62 19.91
CA PHE A 56 -6.86 6.47 21.22
C PHE A 56 -5.85 6.31 22.36
N PHE A 57 -4.80 5.48 22.17
CA PHE A 57 -3.80 5.22 23.22
C PHE A 57 -2.70 6.28 23.29
N ILE A 58 -2.38 6.93 22.17
CA ILE A 58 -1.30 7.93 22.05
C ILE A 58 -1.88 9.22 21.46
N PRO A 59 -2.68 9.98 22.23
CA PRO A 59 -3.29 11.20 21.73
C PRO A 59 -2.23 12.30 21.57
N LEU A 60 -1.87 12.58 20.32
CA LEU A 60 -0.95 13.65 19.94
C LEU A 60 -1.73 14.93 19.64
N ASN A 61 -2.07 15.67 20.69
CA ASN A 61 -3.01 16.79 20.64
C ASN A 61 -2.43 18.11 20.09
N ASN A 62 -1.10 18.30 20.13
CA ASN A 62 -0.49 19.54 19.67
C ASN A 62 -0.17 19.47 18.18
N LYS A 63 -1.11 19.96 17.37
CA LYS A 63 -0.99 19.98 15.91
C LYS A 63 0.18 20.81 15.39
N PHE A 64 0.66 21.80 16.16
CA PHE A 64 1.76 22.68 15.76
C PHE A 64 3.13 22.20 16.26
N SER A 65 3.20 21.15 17.07
CA SER A 65 4.47 20.60 17.52
C SER A 65 5.09 19.74 16.42
N VAL A 66 6.24 20.18 15.91
CA VAL A 66 7.02 19.44 14.89
C VAL A 66 7.37 18.03 15.38
N MET A 67 7.76 17.90 16.66
CA MET A 67 8.12 16.59 17.22
C MET A 67 6.91 15.64 17.30
N GLN A 68 5.72 16.14 17.67
CA GLN A 68 4.52 15.29 17.69
C GLN A 68 4.09 14.88 16.28
N GLN A 69 4.19 15.78 15.30
CA GLN A 69 3.92 15.44 13.90
C GLN A 69 4.90 14.40 13.35
N PHE A 70 6.19 14.52 13.71
CA PHE A 70 7.20 13.52 13.34
C PHE A 70 6.85 12.14 13.89
N ILE A 71 6.55 12.05 15.19
CA ILE A 71 6.13 10.78 15.83
C ILE A 71 4.89 10.22 15.14
N ARG A 72 3.88 11.06 14.89
CA ARG A 72 2.64 10.64 14.22
C ARG A 72 2.90 10.11 12.82
N ALA A 73 3.67 10.83 12.00
CA ALA A 73 3.89 10.49 10.61
C ALA A 73 4.71 9.20 10.45
N PHE A 74 5.82 9.09 11.18
CA PHE A 74 6.75 7.96 11.00
C PHE A 74 6.39 6.74 11.83
N LEU A 75 6.06 6.92 13.12
CA LEU A 75 5.84 5.81 14.03
C LEU A 75 4.40 5.32 14.05
N ILE A 76 3.42 6.21 13.87
CA ILE A 76 2.02 5.78 13.83
C ILE A 76 1.63 5.46 12.40
N VAL A 77 1.51 6.48 11.54
CA VAL A 77 1.02 6.32 10.17
C VAL A 77 1.91 5.38 9.37
N GLY A 78 3.21 5.66 9.30
CA GLY A 78 4.17 4.84 8.55
C GLY A 78 4.15 3.36 8.95
N LEU A 79 4.23 3.04 10.25
CA LEU A 79 4.17 1.65 10.70
C LEU A 79 2.82 1.00 10.40
N THR A 80 1.70 1.72 10.56
CA THR A 80 0.37 1.16 10.26
C THR A 80 0.15 0.89 8.78
N GLU A 81 0.64 1.76 7.89
CA GLU A 81 0.54 1.60 6.44
C GLU A 81 1.44 0.49 5.92
N GLU A 82 2.68 0.38 6.42
CA GLU A 82 3.58 -0.70 6.03
C GLU A 82 3.09 -2.05 6.55
N PHE A 83 2.60 -2.10 7.79
CA PHE A 83 2.04 -3.33 8.35
C PHE A 83 0.79 -3.80 7.59
N SER A 84 -0.13 -2.89 7.21
CA SER A 84 -1.34 -3.27 6.49
C SER A 84 -1.03 -3.83 5.09
N LYS A 85 -0.06 -3.24 4.38
CA LYS A 85 0.45 -3.79 3.12
C LYS A 85 1.13 -5.13 3.32
N TYR A 86 1.98 -5.25 4.34
CA TYR A 86 2.68 -6.50 4.68
C TYR A 86 1.72 -7.66 4.93
N VAL A 87 0.60 -7.44 5.63
CA VAL A 87 -0.43 -8.46 5.86
C VAL A 87 -0.95 -9.03 4.53
N ILE A 88 -1.21 -8.17 3.55
CA ILE A 88 -1.70 -8.61 2.23
C ILE A 88 -0.62 -9.41 1.50
N VAL A 89 0.62 -8.90 1.48
CA VAL A 89 1.74 -9.61 0.86
C VAL A 89 1.96 -10.98 1.50
N ARG A 90 2.06 -11.02 2.83
CA ARG A 90 2.35 -12.23 3.61
C ARG A 90 1.29 -13.31 3.47
N TYR A 91 0.01 -12.95 3.53
CA TYR A 91 -1.07 -13.93 3.60
C TYR A 91 -1.79 -14.19 2.26
N TYR A 92 -1.72 -13.26 1.31
CA TYR A 92 -2.35 -13.45 0.00
C TYR A 92 -1.37 -13.71 -1.13
N ALA A 93 -0.35 -12.85 -1.29
CA ALA A 93 0.57 -12.92 -2.43
C ALA A 93 1.65 -14.00 -2.25
N GLN A 94 2.34 -14.01 -1.11
CA GLN A 94 3.48 -14.91 -0.83
C GLN A 94 3.17 -16.42 -0.95
N PRO A 95 1.96 -16.92 -0.62
CA PRO A 95 1.64 -18.34 -0.82
C PRO A 95 1.43 -18.75 -2.29
N LYS A 96 1.39 -17.80 -3.24
CA LYS A 96 1.14 -18.09 -4.66
C LYS A 96 2.43 -18.55 -5.34
N ARG A 97 2.28 -19.47 -6.30
CA ARG A 97 3.43 -19.94 -7.11
C ARG A 97 4.08 -18.85 -7.96
N ALA A 98 3.32 -17.80 -8.29
CA ALA A 98 3.80 -16.64 -9.01
C ALA A 98 4.51 -15.62 -8.09
N PHE A 99 4.69 -15.93 -6.80
CA PHE A 99 5.57 -15.15 -5.93
C PHE A 99 6.97 -15.76 -6.01
N ASN A 100 7.68 -15.46 -7.08
CA ASN A 100 8.96 -16.08 -7.45
C ASN A 100 10.07 -15.07 -7.75
N GLU A 101 9.78 -13.78 -7.73
CA GLU A 101 10.76 -12.71 -7.91
C GLU A 101 10.99 -11.89 -6.63
N PRO A 102 12.19 -11.30 -6.45
CA PRO A 102 12.44 -10.38 -5.34
C PRO A 102 11.51 -9.15 -5.35
N TYR A 103 11.05 -8.72 -6.53
CA TYR A 103 10.19 -7.55 -6.69
C TYR A 103 8.76 -7.79 -6.17
N ASP A 104 8.30 -9.04 -6.09
CA ASP A 104 6.94 -9.38 -5.63
C ASP A 104 6.71 -9.04 -4.15
N GLY A 105 7.78 -9.04 -3.37
CA GLY A 105 7.76 -8.80 -1.93
C GLY A 105 8.02 -7.36 -1.51
N ILE A 106 8.13 -6.42 -2.45
CA ILE A 106 8.32 -5.01 -2.12
C ILE A 106 7.02 -4.47 -1.52
N VAL A 107 7.12 -4.07 -0.25
CA VAL A 107 6.04 -3.46 0.54
C VAL A 107 6.23 -1.95 0.48
#